data_AF-A0A969S6G9-F1
#
_entry.id   AF-A0A969S6G9-F1
#
_cell.length_a   1.000
_cell.length_b   1.000
_cell.length_c   1.000
_cell.angle_alpha   90.00
_cell.angle_beta   90.00
_cell.angle_gamma   90.00
#
_symmetry.space_group_name_H-M   'P 1'
#
loop_
_entity.id
_entity.type
_entity.pdbx_description
1 polymer ?
#
loop_
_entity_poly.entity_id
_entity_poly.type
_entity_poly.pdbx_seq_one_letter_code
_entity_poly.pdbx_strand_id
1 'polypeptide(L)' 'MLVMRKLIRRGAAIETPDLAASALSNTARENFCLIHVAVDLLDWVYLSSEGNRRAQFSWANGELTSQWLAP' A
#
# COMPACT_ATOMS: atom_id res chain seq x y z
N MET A 1 3.81 -34.77 14.43
CA MET A 1 3.12 -34.10 13.31
C MET A 1 3.93 -32.85 12.96
N LEU A 2 4.60 -32.85 11.81
CA LEU A 2 5.51 -31.76 11.39
C LEU A 2 4.66 -30.64 10.76
N VAL A 3 4.49 -29.52 11.45
CA VAL A 3 3.85 -28.33 10.85
C VAL A 3 4.90 -27.64 9.99
N MET A 4 4.88 -27.89 8.68
CA MET A 4 5.67 -27.14 7.71
C MET A 4 5.17 -25.69 7.71
N ARG A 5 5.89 -24.80 8.38
CA ARG A 5 5.65 -23.35 8.29
C ARG A 5 5.93 -22.92 6.86
N LYS A 6 4.87 -22.62 6.10
CA LYS A 6 4.97 -22.08 4.75
C LYS A 6 5.76 -20.78 4.81
N LEU A 7 6.98 -20.79 4.30
CA LEU A 7 7.85 -19.61 4.26
C LEU A 7 7.24 -18.60 3.28
N ILE A 8 6.67 -17.51 3.80
CA ILE A 8 6.14 -16.42 2.97
C ILE A 8 7.32 -15.61 2.45
N ARG A 9 7.46 -15.54 1.12
CA ARG A 9 8.50 -14.71 0.49
C ARG A 9 8.16 -13.24 0.69
N ARG A 10 9.20 -12.40 0.87
CA ARG A 10 9.03 -10.94 0.88
C ARG A 10 8.33 -10.51 -0.42
N GLY A 11 7.31 -9.67 -0.31
CA GLY A 11 6.52 -9.19 -1.45
C GLY A 11 5.50 -10.18 -2.00
N ALA A 12 5.33 -11.37 -1.40
CA ALA A 12 4.23 -12.25 -1.77
C ALA A 12 2.89 -11.62 -1.38
N ALA A 13 1.91 -11.68 -2.28
CA ALA A 13 0.54 -11.35 -1.95
C ALA A 13 0.03 -12.33 -0.88
N ILE A 14 -0.59 -11.79 0.16
CA ILE A 14 -1.25 -12.56 1.22
C ILE A 14 -2.72 -12.17 1.26
N GLU A 15 -3.59 -13.16 1.47
CA GLU A 15 -5.03 -12.93 1.51
C GLU A 15 -5.47 -12.29 2.83
N THR A 16 -4.80 -12.62 3.93
CA THR A 16 -5.07 -12.05 5.25
C THR A 16 -3.77 -11.64 5.97
N PRO A 17 -3.80 -10.56 6.78
CA PRO A 17 -2.62 -10.06 7.49
C PRO A 17 -2.03 -11.07 8.49
N ASP A 18 -2.89 -11.87 9.12
CA ASP A 18 -2.51 -12.81 10.19
C ASP A 18 -1.52 -13.89 9.70
N LEU A 19 -1.53 -14.19 8.41
CA LEU A 19 -0.59 -15.13 7.79
C LEU A 19 0.87 -14.63 7.88
N ALA A 20 1.10 -13.31 7.92
CA ALA A 20 2.43 -12.72 8.05
C ALA A 20 2.94 -12.64 9.50
N ALA A 21 2.05 -12.73 10.49
CA ALA A 21 2.37 -12.44 11.89
C ALA A 21 3.17 -13.55 12.61
N SER A 22 3.13 -14.81 12.14
CA SER A 22 3.64 -15.95 12.93
C SER A 22 5.17 -16.15 12.93
N ALA A 23 5.95 -15.26 12.32
CA ALA A 23 7.40 -15.44 12.13
C ALA A 23 8.29 -14.31 12.70
N LEU A 24 7.72 -13.22 13.21
CA LEU A 24 8.50 -12.07 13.67
C LEU A 24 8.55 -12.04 15.20
N SER A 25 9.68 -12.47 15.75
CA SER A 25 9.98 -12.50 17.18
C SER A 25 9.94 -11.10 17.82
N ASN A 26 9.87 -11.08 19.16
CA ASN A 26 9.90 -9.89 20.03
C ASN A 26 10.96 -8.82 19.67
N THR A 27 12.00 -9.17 18.92
CA THR A 27 13.08 -8.29 18.45
C THR A 27 12.61 -7.18 17.49
N ALA A 28 11.51 -7.38 16.75
CA ALA A 28 11.01 -6.36 15.82
C ALA A 28 10.33 -5.16 16.53
N ARG A 29 10.02 -5.28 17.82
CA ARG A 29 9.25 -4.28 18.57
C ARG A 29 10.07 -3.03 18.92
N GLU A 30 11.36 -3.18 19.19
CA GLU A 30 12.20 -2.08 19.69
C GLU A 30 12.38 -0.94 18.69
N ASN A 31 12.29 -1.25 17.39
CA ASN A 31 12.43 -0.28 16.30
C ASN A 31 11.12 -0.10 15.50
N PHE A 32 9.99 -0.59 16.02
CA PHE A 32 8.72 -0.46 15.34
C PHE A 32 8.14 0.94 15.54
N CYS A 33 7.80 1.61 14.44
CA CYS A 33 7.00 2.83 14.47
C CYS A 33 5.86 2.76 13.45
N LEU A 34 4.74 3.38 13.78
CA LEU A 34 3.63 3.61 12.86
C LEU A 34 3.72 5.03 12.33
N ILE A 35 3.66 5.18 11.02
CA ILE A 35 3.50 6.49 10.37
C ILE A 35 2.09 6.56 9.83
N HIS A 36 1.31 7.53 10.32
CA HIS A 36 0.02 7.86 9.74
C HIS A 36 0.21 9.01 8.76
N VAL A 37 -0.21 8.79 7.51
CA VAL A 37 -0.14 9.79 6.44
C VAL A 37 -1.55 10.10 5.98
N ALA A 38 -1.98 11.35 6.16
CA ALA A 38 -3.15 11.89 5.49
C ALA A 38 -2.74 12.40 4.11
N VAL A 39 -3.44 11.95 3.07
CA VAL A 39 -3.18 12.37 1.69
C VAL A 39 -4.16 13.47 1.32
N ASP A 40 -3.67 14.70 1.23
CA ASP A 40 -4.50 15.84 0.80
C ASP A 40 -4.69 15.88 -0.72
N LEU A 41 -3.66 15.43 -1.45
CA LEU A 41 -3.60 15.42 -2.90
C LEU A 41 -2.89 14.16 -3.40
N LEU A 42 -3.50 13.49 -4.38
CA LEU A 42 -2.90 12.37 -5.09
C LEU A 42 -2.91 12.63 -6.59
N ASP A 43 -1.76 12.44 -7.22
CA ASP A 43 -1.60 12.50 -8.66
C ASP A 43 -1.28 11.11 -9.20
N TRP A 44 -2.18 10.60 -10.03
CA TRP A 44 -2.09 9.28 -10.61
C TRP A 44 -1.71 9.39 -12.07
N VAL A 45 -0.66 8.69 -12.48
CA VAL A 45 -0.19 8.63 -13.86
C VAL A 45 -0.16 7.19 -14.32
N TYR A 46 -0.82 6.92 -15.45
CA TYR A 46 -0.71 5.67 -16.19
C TYR A 46 0.07 5.91 -17.47
N LEU A 47 1.20 5.23 -17.58
CA LEU A 47 2.07 5.28 -18.74
C LEU A 47 1.62 4.26 -19.78
N SER A 48 1.47 4.72 -21.02
CA SER A 48 1.07 3.89 -22.16
C SER A 48 1.75 4.38 -23.43
N SER A 49 2.05 3.47 -24.35
CA SER A 49 2.57 3.80 -25.68
C SER A 49 1.58 4.61 -26.53
N GLU A 50 0.29 4.54 -26.21
CA GLU A 50 -0.79 5.25 -26.92
C GLU A 50 -1.08 6.65 -26.32
N GLY A 51 -0.35 7.05 -25.28
CA GLY A 51 -0.54 8.31 -24.57
C GLY A 51 -0.84 8.09 -23.10
N ASN A 52 -0.24 8.95 -22.26
CA ASN A 52 -0.38 8.85 -20.81
C ASN A 52 -1.79 9.28 -20.38
N ARG A 53 -2.26 8.74 -19.26
CA ARG A 53 -3.47 9.21 -18.59
C ARG A 53 -3.08 9.73 -17.23
N ARG A 54 -3.59 10.90 -16.87
CA ARG A 54 -3.32 11.51 -15.58
C ARG A 54 -4.62 11.90 -14.90
N ALA A 55 -4.75 11.56 -13.63
CA ALA A 55 -5.90 11.93 -12.81
C ALA A 55 -5.41 12.49 -11.49
N GLN A 56 -6.02 13.57 -11.04
CA GLN A 56 -5.76 14.17 -9.75
C GLN A 56 -6.95 13.96 -8.83
N PHE A 57 -6.67 13.63 -7.58
CA PHE A 57 -7.64 13.44 -6.50
C PHE A 57 -7.27 14.36 -5.35
N SER A 58 -8.25 15.02 -4.74
CA SER A 58 -8.04 15.82 -3.53
C SER A 58 -9.14 15.57 -2.51
N TRP A 59 -8.80 15.66 -1.22
CA TRP A 59 -9.73 15.45 -0.11
C TRP A 59 -9.95 16.75 0.67
N ALA A 60 -10.64 17.72 0.06
CA ALA A 60 -10.98 18.97 0.73
C ALA A 60 -12.11 18.73 1.74
N ASN A 61 -11.88 19.06 3.02
CA ASN A 61 -12.86 18.87 4.10
C ASN A 61 -13.40 17.42 4.23
N GLY A 62 -12.60 16.42 3.84
CA GLY A 62 -13.00 15.01 3.84
C GLY A 62 -13.85 14.57 2.64
N GLU A 63 -14.18 15.49 1.73
CA GLU A 63 -14.86 15.16 0.48
C GLU A 63 -13.85 14.94 -0.65
N LEU A 64 -14.03 13.83 -1.38
CA LEU A 64 -13.22 13.51 -2.53
C LEU A 64 -13.66 14.33 -3.75
N THR A 65 -12.74 15.07 -4.34
CA THR A 65 -12.88 15.61 -5.70
C THR A 65 -11.85 14.98 -6.62
N SER A 66 -12.21 14.81 -7.90
CA SER A 66 -11.33 14.20 -8.89
C SER A 66 -11.46 14.84 -10.27
N GLN A 67 -10.35 14.96 -10.99
CA GLN A 67 -10.32 15.49 -12.35
C GLN A 67 -9.29 14.77 -13.23
N TRP A 68 -9.61 14.64 -14.52
CA TRP A 68 -8.63 14.24 -15.53
C TRP A 68 -7.72 15.42 -15.87
N LEU A 69 -6.42 15.15 -15.96
CA LEU A 69 -5.42 16.10 -16.40
C LEU A 69 -4.88 15.67 -17.77
N ALA A 70 -4.55 16.66 -18.60
CA ALA A 70 -3.75 16.40 -19.78
C ALA A 70 -2.36 15.86 -19.37
N PRO A 71 -1.73 15.01 -20.22
CA PRO A 71 -0.38 14.51 -20.01
C PRO A 71 0.67 15.60 -19.76
#